data_AF-N6TBK8-F1
#
_entry.id   AF-N6TBK8-F1
#
_cell.length_a   1.000
_cell.length_b   1.000
_cell.length_c   1.000
_cell.angle_alpha   90.00
_cell.angle_beta   90.00
_cell.angle_gamma   90.00
#
_symmetry.space_group_name_H-M   'P 1'
#
loop_
_entity.id
_entity.type
_entity.pdbx_description
1 polymer ?
#
loop_
_entity_poly.entity_id
_entity_poly.type
_entity_poly.pdbx_seq_one_letter_code
_entity_poly.pdbx_strand_id
1 'polypeptide(L)'
;MEDIIDLITGLMEEVKLENNRSTPLGHAGKAPLYFVVLNKLGVSALVILSIRVHTIMFTTEPTEEQLSIWLNFLIAWAKHSVSVSRVAVPLEAIPSDVFAKHVERFAQLPSDRKAALEKFFVDVHIN
;
A
#
# COMPACT_ATOMS: atom_id res chain seq x y z
N MET A 1 4.04 -4.90 -14.61
CA MET A 1 2.91 -5.01 -13.68
C MET A 1 3.04 -6.30 -12.87
N GLU A 2 3.32 -7.42 -13.53
CA GLU A 2 3.57 -8.73 -12.91
C GLU A 2 4.56 -8.67 -11.72
N ASP A 3 5.75 -8.08 -11.89
CA ASP A 3 6.72 -7.91 -10.80
C ASP A 3 6.14 -7.18 -9.56
N ILE A 4 5.24 -6.22 -9.79
CA ILE A 4 4.61 -5.46 -8.70
C ILE A 4 3.58 -6.33 -8.00
N ILE A 5 2.81 -7.11 -8.76
CA ILE A 5 1.84 -8.06 -8.21
C ILE A 5 2.54 -9.11 -7.34
N ASP A 6 3.66 -9.67 -7.81
CA ASP A 6 4.44 -10.65 -7.05
C ASP A 6 5.01 -10.06 -5.75
N LEU A 7 5.47 -8.81 -5.82
CA LEU A 7 5.97 -8.07 -4.66
C LEU A 7 4.87 -7.86 -3.62
N ILE A 8 3.73 -7.29 -4.00
CA ILE A 8 2.66 -6.94 -3.04
C ILE A 8 1.90 -8.15 -2.52
N THR A 9 1.78 -9.23 -3.30
CA THR A 9 1.13 -10.46 -2.85
C THR A 9 1.83 -11.01 -1.61
N GLY A 10 3.17 -11.02 -1.61
CA GLY A 10 3.95 -11.43 -0.45
C GLY A 10 3.90 -10.46 0.74
N LEU A 11 3.42 -9.23 0.57
CA LEU A 11 3.19 -8.28 1.69
C LEU A 11 1.82 -8.48 2.35
N MET A 12 0.85 -8.99 1.60
CA MET A 12 -0.51 -9.27 2.06
C MET A 12 -0.64 -10.61 2.80
N GLU A 13 0.38 -11.47 2.76
CA GLU A 13 0.40 -12.73 3.51
C GLU A 13 0.34 -12.46 5.03
N GLU A 14 -0.75 -12.89 5.68
CA GLU A 14 -0.93 -12.73 7.12
C GLU A 14 0.01 -13.69 7.88
N VAL A 15 0.99 -13.14 8.60
CA VAL A 15 1.83 -13.91 9.52
C VAL A 15 0.97 -14.35 10.70
N LYS A 16 0.60 -15.63 10.76
CA LYS A 16 0.08 -16.24 11.99
C LYS A 16 1.21 -16.28 13.01
N LEU A 17 1.21 -15.30 13.93
CA LEU A 17 2.08 -15.33 15.10
C LEU A 17 1.60 -16.46 16.02
N GLU A 18 2.19 -17.65 15.88
CA GLU A 18 2.13 -18.63 16.97
C GLU A 18 2.84 -18.00 18.18
N ASN A 19 2.15 -17.98 19.33
CA ASN A 19 2.51 -17.32 20.59
C ASN A 19 3.94 -17.67 21.08
N ASN A 20 4.97 -17.05 20.51
CA ASN A 20 6.33 -17.16 21.01
C ASN A 20 6.89 -15.76 21.26
N ARG A 21 7.26 -15.54 22.52
CA ARG A 21 7.57 -14.23 23.12
C ARG A 21 8.96 -13.70 22.76
N SER A 22 9.45 -14.10 21.60
CA SER A 22 10.74 -13.74 21.03
C SER A 22 10.45 -13.17 19.66
N THR A 23 11.06 -12.04 19.31
CA THR A 23 11.03 -11.47 17.96
C THR A 23 11.18 -12.62 16.95
N PRO A 24 10.20 -12.91 16.09
CA PRO A 24 10.26 -14.09 15.24
C PRO A 24 11.29 -13.85 14.14
N LEU A 25 12.56 -14.07 14.47
CA LEU A 25 13.68 -14.19 13.54
C LEU A 25 13.59 -15.50 12.72
N GLY A 26 12.58 -16.33 12.98
CA GLY A 26 12.40 -17.66 12.40
C GLY A 26 11.59 -17.74 11.11
N HIS A 27 11.04 -16.63 10.60
CA HIS A 27 10.43 -16.60 9.26
C HIS A 27 11.33 -15.80 8.31
N ALA A 28 12.28 -16.48 7.68
CA ALA A 28 12.88 -15.95 6.46
C ALA A 28 11.77 -15.88 5.41
N GLY A 29 11.32 -14.67 5.08
CA GLY A 29 10.18 -14.50 4.20
C GLY A 29 10.03 -13.07 3.75
N LYS A 30 9.04 -12.34 4.28
CA LYS A 30 8.72 -10.97 3.87
C LYS A 30 8.13 -10.22 5.06
N ALA A 31 8.40 -8.92 5.18
CA ALA A 31 7.87 -8.13 6.28
C ALA A 31 6.36 -7.89 6.06
N PRO A 32 5.48 -8.30 6.99
CA PRO A 32 4.04 -8.10 6.84
C PRO A 32 3.69 -6.62 6.73
N LEU A 33 2.61 -6.30 6.01
CA LEU A 33 2.23 -4.91 5.69
C LEU A 33 2.07 -4.01 6.93
N TYR A 34 1.65 -4.55 8.08
CA TYR A 34 1.60 -3.80 9.34
C TYR A 34 2.99 -3.30 9.81
N PHE A 35 4.06 -4.05 9.56
CA PHE A 35 5.42 -3.64 9.90
C PHE A 35 5.92 -2.57 8.92
N VAL A 36 5.56 -2.72 7.64
CA VAL A 36 5.89 -1.75 6.59
C VAL A 36 5.28 -0.38 6.90
N VAL A 37 4.02 -0.30 7.34
CA VAL A 37 3.38 0.98 7.70
C VAL A 37 4.00 1.68 8.92
N LEU A 38 4.70 0.93 9.78
CA LEU A 38 5.43 1.46 10.93
C LEU A 38 6.85 1.92 10.56
N ASN A 39 7.33 1.59 9.36
CA ASN A 39 8.71 1.81 8.94
C ASN A 39 8.78 2.93 7.89
N LYS A 40 9.61 3.96 8.13
CA LYS A 40 9.76 5.12 7.22
C LYS A 40 10.20 4.72 5.81
N LEU A 41 11.16 3.80 5.68
CA LEU A 41 11.60 3.33 4.37
C LEU A 41 10.51 2.49 3.70
N GLY A 42 9.83 1.65 4.49
CA GLY A 42 8.69 0.84 4.05
C GLY A 42 7.57 1.68 3.42
N VAL A 43 7.03 2.65 4.16
CA VAL A 43 5.97 3.54 3.62
C VAL A 43 6.45 4.36 2.44
N SER A 44 7.71 4.78 2.41
CA SER A 44 8.26 5.54 1.27
C SER A 44 8.32 4.67 0.02
N ALA A 45 8.69 3.39 0.15
CA ALA A 45 8.65 2.44 -0.94
C ALA A 45 7.22 2.20 -1.44
N LEU A 46 6.22 2.13 -0.55
CA LEU A 46 4.81 2.00 -0.94
C LEU A 46 4.29 3.23 -1.70
N VAL A 47 4.68 4.43 -1.28
CA VAL A 47 4.37 5.68 -2.00
C VAL A 47 4.94 5.65 -3.42
N ILE A 48 6.23 5.34 -3.55
CA ILE A 48 6.90 5.25 -4.87
C ILE A 48 6.23 4.16 -5.73
N LEU A 49 5.88 3.02 -5.12
CA LEU A 49 5.20 1.93 -5.82
C LEU A 49 3.83 2.38 -6.35
N SER A 50 3.04 3.11 -5.56
CA SER A 50 1.75 3.64 -5.99
C SER A 50 1.89 4.57 -7.21
N ILE A 51 2.85 5.50 -7.17
CA ILE A 51 3.16 6.41 -8.29
C ILE A 51 3.61 5.61 -9.52
N ARG A 52 4.41 4.56 -9.32
CA ARG A 52 4.91 3.72 -10.42
C ARG A 52 3.79 2.92 -11.05
N VAL A 53 2.88 2.34 -10.27
CA VAL A 53 1.72 1.61 -10.78
C VAL A 53 0.82 2.54 -11.60
N HIS A 54 0.55 3.75 -11.09
CA HIS A 54 -0.18 4.77 -11.84
C HIS A 54 0.45 5.03 -13.23
N THR A 55 1.78 5.18 -13.27
CA THR A 55 2.51 5.38 -14.53
C THR A 55 2.39 4.18 -15.47
N ILE A 56 2.53 2.96 -14.94
CA ILE A 56 2.41 1.72 -15.74
C ILE A 56 1.02 1.59 -16.34
N MET A 57 -0.04 1.92 -15.59
CA MET A 57 -1.42 1.88 -16.06
C MET A 57 -1.74 2.88 -17.18
N PHE A 58 -0.90 3.89 -17.39
CA PHE A 58 -1.01 4.79 -18.55
C PHE A 58 -0.34 4.24 -19.80
N THR A 59 0.72 3.46 -19.65
CA THR A 59 1.51 2.95 -20.78
C THR A 59 1.15 1.52 -21.17
N THR A 60 0.48 0.80 -20.28
CA THR A 60 0.16 -0.62 -20.43
C THR A 60 -1.17 -0.87 -19.75
N GLU A 61 -2.07 -1.56 -20.45
CA GLU A 61 -3.37 -1.93 -19.91
C GLU A 61 -3.21 -3.21 -19.05
N PRO A 62 -3.39 -3.12 -17.71
CA PRO A 62 -3.32 -4.30 -16.86
C PRO A 62 -4.56 -5.18 -17.05
N THR A 63 -4.43 -6.47 -16.75
CA THR A 63 -5.59 -7.37 -16.74
C THR A 63 -6.54 -7.05 -15.57
N GLU A 64 -7.80 -7.47 -15.67
CA GLU A 64 -8.77 -7.34 -14.57
C GLU A 64 -8.29 -8.03 -13.28
N GLU A 65 -7.60 -9.16 -13.42
CA GLU A 65 -7.00 -9.87 -12.30
C GLU A 65 -5.92 -9.03 -11.60
N GLN A 66 -5.02 -8.41 -12.36
CA GLN A 66 -3.99 -7.53 -11.81
C GLN A 66 -4.59 -6.31 -11.12
N LEU A 67 -5.65 -5.73 -11.69
CA LEU A 67 -6.40 -4.63 -11.07
C LEU A 67 -7.06 -5.04 -9.76
N SER A 68 -7.66 -6.24 -9.73
CA SER A 68 -8.29 -6.79 -8.53
C SER A 68 -7.28 -7.03 -7.40
N ILE A 69 -6.12 -7.62 -7.72
CA ILE A 69 -5.06 -7.84 -6.72
C ILE A 69 -4.52 -6.51 -6.20
N TRP A 70 -4.30 -5.53 -7.09
CA TRP A 70 -3.86 -4.20 -6.69
C TRP A 70 -4.91 -3.48 -5.81
N LEU A 71 -6.20 -3.57 -6.14
CA LEU A 71 -7.28 -3.05 -5.33
C LEU A 71 -7.29 -3.65 -3.92
N ASN A 72 -7.18 -4.98 -3.83
CA ASN A 72 -7.11 -5.68 -2.54
C ASN A 72 -5.90 -5.21 -1.71
N PHE A 73 -4.77 -4.97 -2.37
CA PHE A 73 -3.59 -4.40 -1.74
C PHE A 73 -3.84 -2.98 -1.20
N LEU A 74 -4.47 -2.09 -1.99
CA LEU A 74 -4.83 -0.74 -1.53
C LEU A 74 -5.75 -0.79 -0.29
N ILE A 75 -6.73 -1.69 -0.29
CA ILE A 75 -7.64 -1.90 0.84
C ILE A 75 -6.87 -2.38 2.07
N ALA A 76 -5.98 -3.36 1.91
CA ALA A 76 -5.15 -3.88 2.99
C ALA A 76 -4.21 -2.82 3.56
N TRP A 77 -3.55 -2.03 2.70
CA TRP A 77 -2.68 -0.94 3.11
C TRP A 77 -3.44 0.11 3.91
N ALA A 78 -4.61 0.54 3.44
CA ALA A 78 -5.48 1.46 4.16
C ALA A 78 -5.91 0.89 5.52
N LYS A 79 -6.34 -0.38 5.55
CA LYS A 79 -6.73 -1.09 6.78
C LYS A 79 -5.61 -1.11 7.81
N HIS A 80 -4.39 -1.46 7.41
CA HIS A 80 -3.27 -1.50 8.34
C HIS A 80 -2.90 -0.11 8.86
N SER A 81 -2.95 0.91 8.00
CA SER A 81 -2.62 2.29 8.37
C SER A 81 -3.54 2.87 9.44
N VAL A 82 -4.81 2.47 9.48
CA VAL A 82 -5.75 2.89 10.55
C VAL A 82 -5.74 1.99 11.78
N SER A 83 -5.16 0.78 11.69
CA SER A 83 -5.13 -0.20 12.78
C SER A 83 -3.94 -0.07 13.73
N VAL A 84 -2.89 0.65 13.30
CA VAL A 84 -1.66 0.82 14.08
C VAL A 84 -1.72 2.08 14.94
N SER A 85 -0.96 2.09 16.04
CA SER A 85 -0.90 3.25 16.96
C SER A 85 -0.31 4.50 16.33
N ARG A 86 0.54 4.35 15.31
CA ARG A 86 1.16 5.43 14.55
C ARG A 86 1.55 4.95 13.17
N VAL A 87 1.32 5.76 12.14
CA VAL A 87 1.86 5.53 10.79
C VAL A 87 3.18 6.28 10.63
N ALA A 88 4.17 5.66 9.99
CA ALA A 88 5.40 6.35 9.64
C ALA A 88 5.13 7.43 8.59
N VAL A 89 5.80 8.58 8.70
CA VAL A 89 5.72 9.64 7.70
C VAL A 89 6.68 9.30 6.56
N PRO A 90 6.21 9.17 5.31
CA PRO A 90 7.09 8.84 4.19
C PRO A 90 8.07 9.97 3.88
N LEU A 91 9.15 9.67 3.14
CA LEU A 91 10.12 10.66 2.69
C LEU A 91 9.50 11.67 1.71
N GLU A 92 8.61 11.18 0.86
CA GLU A 92 7.81 11.95 -0.08
C GLU A 92 6.37 11.46 -0.01
N ALA A 93 5.41 12.33 -0.31
CA ALA A 93 4.00 11.96 -0.40
C ALA A 93 3.62 11.73 -1.87
N ILE A 94 2.53 10.98 -2.10
CA ILE A 94 1.93 10.83 -3.43
C ILE A 94 1.32 12.18 -3.81
N PRO A 95 1.67 12.78 -4.96
CA PRO A 95 1.01 14.00 -5.42
C PRO A 95 -0.51 13.82 -5.50
N SER A 96 -1.27 14.79 -5.00
CA SER A 96 -2.74 14.72 -4.94
C SER A 96 -3.39 14.42 -6.29
N ASP A 97 -2.91 15.03 -7.37
CA ASP A 97 -3.46 14.84 -8.72
C ASP A 97 -3.18 13.44 -9.27
N VAL A 98 -2.00 12.89 -8.98
CA VAL A 98 -1.62 11.51 -9.28
C VAL A 98 -2.52 10.54 -8.52
N PHE A 99 -2.71 10.76 -7.22
CA PHE A 99 -3.56 9.91 -6.40
C PHE A 99 -5.01 9.93 -6.87
N ALA A 100 -5.59 11.11 -7.12
CA ALA A 100 -6.97 11.26 -7.56
C ALA A 100 -7.25 10.49 -8.85
N LYS A 101 -6.43 10.70 -9.89
CA LYS A 101 -6.52 9.99 -11.18
C LYS A 101 -6.31 8.49 -11.03
N HIS A 102 -5.43 8.08 -10.10
CA HIS A 102 -5.17 6.67 -9.84
C HIS A 102 -6.40 5.96 -9.26
N VAL A 103 -7.00 6.54 -8.22
CA VAL A 103 -8.13 5.91 -7.51
C VAL A 103 -9.46 5.99 -8.27
N GLU A 104 -9.61 6.91 -9.23
CA GLU A 104 -10.76 6.95 -10.16
C GLU A 104 -10.95 5.63 -10.92
N ARG A 105 -9.86 4.90 -11.18
CA ARG A 105 -9.88 3.57 -11.83
C ARG A 105 -10.43 2.47 -10.93
N PHE A 106 -10.58 2.74 -9.63
CA PHE A 106 -10.98 1.78 -8.61
C PHE A 106 -12.28 2.23 -7.93
N ALA A 107 -13.39 2.25 -8.67
CA ALA A 107 -14.71 2.59 -8.13
C ALA A 107 -15.15 1.71 -6.95
N GLN A 108 -14.56 0.52 -6.82
CA GLN A 108 -14.80 -0.42 -5.73
C GLN A 108 -13.97 -0.14 -4.47
N LEU A 109 -13.02 0.81 -4.51
CA LEU A 109 -12.25 1.21 -3.32
C LEU A 109 -13.17 1.93 -2.32
N PRO A 110 -13.41 1.38 -1.12
CA PRO A 110 -14.32 2.01 -0.16
C PRO A 110 -13.84 3.41 0.25
N SER A 111 -14.79 4.32 0.44
CA SER A 111 -14.49 5.74 0.69
C SER A 111 -13.67 5.98 1.96
N ASP A 112 -13.89 5.18 3.02
CA ASP A 112 -13.11 5.21 4.26
C ASP A 112 -11.66 4.78 4.03
N ARG A 113 -11.43 3.79 3.15
CA ARG A 113 -10.09 3.31 2.79
C ARG A 113 -9.36 4.34 1.94
N LYS A 114 -10.05 4.93 0.97
CA LYS A 114 -9.52 6.04 0.17
C LYS A 114 -9.11 7.21 1.07
N ALA A 115 -9.99 7.66 1.95
CA ALA A 115 -9.71 8.75 2.88
C ALA A 115 -8.52 8.46 3.83
N ALA A 116 -8.36 7.19 4.25
CA ALA A 116 -7.21 6.79 5.04
C ALA A 116 -5.89 6.92 4.26
N LEU A 117 -5.86 6.47 3.00
CA LEU A 117 -4.67 6.62 2.17
C LEU A 117 -4.35 8.09 1.91
N GLU A 118 -5.37 8.90 1.62
CA GLU A 118 -5.24 10.36 1.44
C GLU A 118 -4.63 11.01 2.67
N LYS A 119 -5.16 10.72 3.85
CA LYS A 119 -4.71 11.31 5.12
C LYS A 119 -3.23 11.05 5.42
N PHE A 120 -2.73 9.85 5.11
CA PHE A 120 -1.40 9.42 5.57
C PHE A 120 -0.31 9.52 4.52
N PHE A 121 -0.65 9.43 3.24
CA PHE A 121 0.34 9.22 2.18
C PHE A 121 0.22 10.19 1.01
N VAL A 122 -0.82 11.03 0.97
CA VAL A 122 -1.06 11.96 -0.14
C VAL A 122 -0.69 13.37 0.30
N ASP A 123 -0.02 14.05 -0.62
CA ASP A 123 0.23 15.48 -0.57
C ASP A 123 -1.13 16.19 -0.54
N VAL A 124 -1.46 16.86 0.56
CA VAL A 124 -2.56 17.80 0.56
C VAL A 124 -1.93 19.16 0.38
N HIS A 125 -1.85 19.64 -0.86
CA HIS A 125 -1.62 21.06 -1.10
C HIS A 125 -2.73 21.83 -0.37
N ILE A 126 -2.41 22.35 0.81
CA ILE A 126 -3.18 23.42 1.44
C ILE A 126 -2.88 24.65 0.58
N ASN A 127 -3.69 24.85 -0.47
CA ASN A 127 -3.83 26.18 -1.07
C ASN A 127 -4.62 27.08 -0.11
#